data_AF-A0A1V0DD63-F1
#
_entry.id   AF-A0A1V0DD63-F1
#
_cell.length_a   1.000
_cell.length_b   1.000
_cell.length_c   1.000
_cell.angle_alpha   90.00
_cell.angle_beta   90.00
_cell.angle_gamma   90.00
#
_symmetry.space_group_name_H-M   'P 1'
#
loop_
_entity.id
_entity.type
_entity.pdbx_description
1 polymer ?
#
loop_
_entity_poly.entity_id
_entity_poly.type
_entity_poly.pdbx_seq_one_letter_code
_entity_poly.pdbx_strand_id
1 'polypeptide(L)'
;MKAPAFLRRLFRPPLSCEDVNRFIVAYLDDALPDRLRTRFEAHLAHCANCSAYLAQYRQTIALVREAEQLPPPPAELADLTLAFLHRHLDAPPPDEDAAAPS
;
A
#
# COMPACT_ATOMS: atom_id res chain seq x y z
N MET A 1 -27.89 23.51 -23.07
CA MET A 1 -28.60 22.26 -23.41
C MET A 1 -27.88 21.09 -22.73
N LYS A 2 -28.55 20.31 -21.86
CA LYS A 2 -27.94 19.14 -21.21
C LYS A 2 -27.91 17.97 -22.20
N ALA A 3 -26.74 17.42 -22.48
CA ALA A 3 -26.63 16.21 -23.27
C ALA A 3 -27.40 15.07 -22.58
N PRO A 4 -28.25 14.32 -23.29
CA PRO A 4 -29.06 13.28 -22.70
C PRO A 4 -28.19 12.16 -22.14
N ALA A 5 -28.62 11.58 -21.01
CA ALA A 5 -27.82 10.63 -20.21
C ALA A 5 -27.32 9.41 -20.99
N PHE A 6 -28.03 9.01 -22.06
CA PHE A 6 -27.63 7.89 -22.93
C PHE A 6 -26.34 8.19 -23.70
N LEU A 7 -26.14 9.40 -24.22
CA LEU A 7 -24.91 9.79 -24.93
C LEU A 7 -23.71 9.79 -23.98
N ARG A 8 -23.87 10.28 -22.74
CA ARG A 8 -22.79 10.26 -21.73
C ARG A 8 -22.35 8.84 -21.34
N ARG A 9 -23.23 7.84 -21.49
CA ARG A 9 -22.92 6.43 -21.16
C ARG A 9 -22.14 5.75 -22.28
N LEU A 10 -22.42 6.09 -23.54
CA LEU A 10 -21.75 5.53 -24.73
C LEU A 10 -20.29 5.99 -24.87
N PHE A 11 -19.97 7.21 -24.44
CA PHE A 11 -18.63 7.81 -24.62
C PHE A 11 -17.74 7.76 -23.37
N ARG A 12 -18.04 6.93 -22.38
CA ARG A 12 -17.20 6.88 -21.17
C ARG A 12 -15.96 6.00 -21.44
N PRO A 13 -14.73 6.55 -21.36
CA PRO A 13 -13.53 5.77 -21.63
C PRO A 13 -13.35 4.62 -20.62
N PRO A 14 -12.67 3.53 -20.97
CA PRO A 14 -12.26 2.51 -20.01
C PRO A 14 -11.39 3.12 -18.91
N LEU A 15 -11.33 2.47 -17.73
CA LEU A 15 -10.44 2.92 -16.67
C LEU A 15 -8.98 2.71 -17.07
N SER A 16 -8.12 3.67 -16.74
CA SER A 16 -6.67 3.51 -16.83
C SER A 16 -6.13 2.66 -15.67
N CYS A 17 -4.88 2.20 -15.77
CA CYS A 17 -4.21 1.54 -14.66
C CYS A 17 -4.10 2.48 -13.44
N GLU A 18 -3.89 3.78 -13.66
CA GLU A 18 -3.84 4.79 -12.60
C GLU A 18 -5.19 4.92 -11.88
N ASP A 19 -6.30 4.95 -12.64
CA ASP A 19 -7.64 4.94 -12.07
C ASP A 19 -7.86 3.71 -11.19
N VAL A 20 -7.49 2.51 -11.69
CA VAL A 20 -7.60 1.25 -10.94
C VAL A 20 -6.77 1.32 -9.67
N ASN A 21 -5.50 1.71 -9.73
CA ASN A 21 -4.64 1.80 -8.55
C ASN A 21 -5.22 2.74 -7.49
N ARG A 22 -5.81 3.87 -7.90
CA ARG A 22 -6.48 4.82 -6.98
C ARG A 22 -7.74 4.23 -6.32
N PHE A 23 -8.40 3.25 -6.95
CA PHE A 23 -9.64 2.66 -6.47
C PHE A 23 -9.46 1.36 -5.68
N ILE A 24 -8.24 0.84 -5.54
CA ILE A 24 -7.99 -0.46 -4.88
C ILE A 24 -8.56 -0.53 -3.46
N VAL A 25 -8.31 0.49 -2.64
CA VAL A 25 -8.81 0.51 -1.25
C VAL A 25 -10.33 0.47 -1.23
N ALA A 26 -10.99 1.37 -1.97
CA ALA A 26 -12.44 1.41 -2.05
C ALA A 26 -13.05 0.13 -2.64
N TYR A 27 -12.34 -0.58 -3.53
CA TYR A 27 -12.79 -1.88 -4.05
C TYR A 27 -12.71 -2.98 -2.99
N LEU A 28 -11.62 -2.99 -2.21
CA LEU A 28 -11.40 -3.96 -1.13
C LEU A 28 -12.36 -3.74 0.05
N ASP A 29 -12.72 -2.49 0.32
CA ASP A 29 -13.67 -2.09 1.37
C ASP A 29 -15.14 -2.17 0.91
N ASP A 30 -15.40 -2.69 -0.29
CA ASP A 30 -16.74 -2.74 -0.92
C ASP A 30 -17.45 -1.37 -0.99
N ALA A 31 -16.67 -0.30 -1.09
CA ALA A 31 -17.14 1.09 -1.12
C ALA A 31 -17.26 1.67 -2.53
N LEU A 32 -16.95 0.89 -3.58
CA LEU A 32 -17.15 1.34 -4.96
C LEU A 32 -18.62 1.23 -5.38
N PRO A 33 -19.20 2.27 -6.00
CA PRO A 33 -20.51 2.15 -6.64
C PRO A 33 -20.52 1.04 -7.70
N ASP A 34 -21.60 0.27 -7.82
CA ASP A 34 -21.71 -0.92 -8.70
C ASP A 34 -21.17 -0.68 -10.13
N ARG A 35 -21.55 0.45 -10.74
CA ARG A 35 -21.12 0.78 -12.11
C ARG A 35 -19.61 1.00 -12.22
N LEU A 36 -18.98 1.47 -11.16
CA LEU A 36 -17.53 1.65 -11.10
C LEU A 36 -16.84 0.32 -10.76
N ARG A 37 -17.40 -0.48 -9.85
CA ARG A 37 -16.96 -1.85 -9.55
C ARG A 37 -16.91 -2.72 -10.81
N THR A 38 -17.96 -2.74 -11.63
CA THR A 38 -17.97 -3.50 -12.89
C THR A 38 -16.87 -3.05 -13.87
N ARG A 39 -16.62 -1.72 -13.96
CA ARG A 39 -15.57 -1.20 -14.85
C ARG A 39 -14.16 -1.50 -14.33
N PHE A 40 -13.99 -1.51 -13.01
CA PHE A 40 -12.76 -1.91 -12.33
C PHE A 40 -12.45 -3.38 -12.58
N GLU A 41 -13.43 -4.26 -12.33
CA GLU A 41 -13.31 -5.71 -12.58
C GLU A 41 -13.06 -6.01 -14.07
N ALA A 42 -13.70 -5.27 -14.99
CA ALA A 42 -13.43 -5.38 -16.41
C ALA A 42 -11.98 -5.02 -16.76
N HIS A 43 -11.38 -4.01 -16.13
CA HIS A 43 -9.96 -3.70 -16.34
C HIS A 43 -9.06 -4.82 -15.80
N LEU A 44 -9.33 -5.32 -14.59
CA LEU A 44 -8.55 -6.42 -13.99
C LEU A 44 -8.52 -7.67 -14.87
N ALA A 45 -9.65 -8.00 -15.51
CA ALA A 45 -9.76 -9.15 -16.41
C ALA A 45 -8.81 -9.07 -17.63
N HIS A 46 -8.38 -7.87 -18.03
CA HIS A 46 -7.57 -7.65 -19.23
C HIS A 46 -6.16 -7.11 -18.93
N CYS A 47 -5.86 -6.74 -17.68
CA CYS A 47 -4.56 -6.20 -17.30
C CYS A 47 -3.90 -7.06 -16.22
N ALA A 48 -2.90 -7.86 -16.62
CA ALA A 48 -2.15 -8.72 -15.71
C ALA A 48 -1.43 -7.94 -14.59
N ASN A 49 -0.89 -6.76 -14.89
CA ASN A 49 -0.18 -5.92 -13.92
C ASN A 49 -1.10 -5.44 -12.79
N CYS A 50 -2.29 -4.94 -13.13
CA CYS A 50 -3.26 -4.48 -12.14
C CYS A 50 -3.83 -5.63 -11.30
N SER A 51 -4.04 -6.80 -11.92
CA SER A 51 -4.45 -8.01 -11.19
C SER A 51 -3.37 -8.50 -10.22
N ALA A 52 -2.11 -8.52 -10.63
CA ALA A 52 -0.99 -8.85 -9.75
C ALA A 52 -0.85 -7.83 -8.61
N TYR A 53 -1.01 -6.54 -8.90
CA TYR A 53 -0.94 -5.49 -7.88
C TYR A 53 -2.07 -5.60 -6.84
N LEU A 54 -3.30 -5.91 -7.26
CA LEU A 54 -4.40 -6.20 -6.32
C LEU A 54 -4.10 -7.42 -5.43
N ALA A 55 -3.50 -8.47 -5.99
CA ALA A 55 -3.11 -9.65 -5.22
C ALA A 55 -2.05 -9.31 -4.15
N GLN A 56 -1.03 -8.53 -4.51
CA GLN A 56 -0.02 -8.03 -3.57
C GLN A 56 -0.64 -7.15 -2.48
N TYR A 57 -1.60 -6.29 -2.83
CA TYR A 57 -2.29 -5.45 -1.85
C TYR A 57 -3.03 -6.31 -0.81
N ARG A 58 -3.73 -7.36 -1.24
CA ARG A 58 -4.39 -8.34 -0.35
C ARG A 58 -3.40 -9.05 0.57
N GLN A 59 -2.22 -9.43 0.05
CA GLN A 59 -1.16 -10.02 0.86
C GLN A 59 -0.66 -9.04 1.92
N THR A 60 -0.48 -7.77 1.56
CA THR A 60 -0.06 -6.72 2.51
C THR A 60 -1.06 -6.58 3.65
N ILE A 61 -2.36 -6.55 3.35
CA ILE A 61 -3.42 -6.52 4.36
C ILE A 61 -3.36 -7.75 5.28
N ALA A 62 -3.15 -8.94 4.71
CA ALA A 62 -3.05 -10.17 5.51
C ALA A 62 -1.86 -10.14 6.46
N LEU A 63 -0.69 -9.69 5.99
CA LEU A 63 0.52 -9.56 6.80
C LEU A 63 0.36 -8.53 7.92
N VAL A 64 -0.29 -7.39 7.64
CA VAL A 64 -0.58 -6.38 8.68
C VAL A 64 -1.51 -6.95 9.75
N ARG A 65 -2.58 -7.66 9.34
CA ARG A 65 -3.51 -8.31 10.28
C ARG A 65 -2.83 -9.39 11.13
N GLU A 66 -1.86 -10.10 10.56
CA GLU A 66 -1.06 -11.07 11.30
C GLU A 66 -0.15 -10.37 12.31
N ALA A 67 0.50 -9.28 11.91
CA ALA A 67 1.34 -8.48 12.79
C ALA A 67 0.55 -7.87 13.97
N GLU A 68 -0.69 -7.44 13.73
CA GLU A 68 -1.59 -6.92 14.77
C GLU A 68 -2.00 -7.97 15.83
N GLN A 69 -1.89 -9.27 15.51
CA GLN A 69 -2.17 -10.34 16.46
C GLN A 69 -0.99 -10.66 17.37
N LEU A 70 0.20 -10.12 17.07
CA LEU A 70 1.35 -10.29 17.94
C LEU A 70 1.14 -9.53 19.26
N PRO A 71 1.62 -10.08 20.39
CA PRO A 71 1.60 -9.32 21.63
C PRO A 71 2.39 -8.02 21.46
N PRO A 72 1.92 -6.91 22.05
CA PRO A 72 2.68 -5.68 22.03
C PRO A 72 4.05 -5.93 22.68
N PRO A 73 5.12 -5.26 22.21
CA PRO A 73 6.40 -5.33 22.90
C PRO A 73 6.26 -4.83 24.34
N PRO A 74 7.18 -5.22 25.25
CA PRO A 74 7.24 -4.66 26.60
C PRO A 74 7.20 -3.13 26.55
N ALA A 75 6.41 -2.50 27.42
CA ALA A 75 6.15 -1.06 27.38
C ALA A 75 7.44 -0.23 27.45
N GLU A 76 8.42 -0.72 28.20
CA GLU A 76 9.72 -0.07 28.40
C GLU A 76 10.64 -0.20 27.18
N LEU A 77 10.39 -1.16 26.29
CA LEU A 77 11.29 -1.45 25.16
C LEU A 77 11.38 -0.26 24.20
N ALA A 78 10.27 0.43 23.96
CA ALA A 78 10.26 1.61 23.09
C ALA A 78 11.15 2.72 23.67
N ASP A 79 10.99 3.04 24.96
CA ASP A 79 11.78 4.06 25.65
C ASP A 79 13.26 3.69 25.68
N LEU A 80 13.59 2.44 25.96
CA LEU A 80 14.97 1.94 25.97
C LEU A 80 15.61 1.99 24.58
N THR A 81 14.88 1.61 23.54
CA THR A 81 15.35 1.64 22.15
C THR A 81 15.61 3.08 21.71
N LEU A 82 14.65 3.99 21.97
CA LEU A 82 14.82 5.40 21.66
C LEU A 82 16.01 5.99 22.42
N ALA A 83 16.12 5.72 23.73
CA ALA A 83 17.25 6.20 24.53
C ALA A 83 18.59 5.67 24.02
N PHE A 84 18.65 4.41 23.58
CA PHE A 84 19.84 3.84 22.92
C PHE A 84 20.17 4.58 21.62
N LEU A 85 19.20 4.73 20.73
CA LEU A 85 19.37 5.42 19.45
C LEU A 85 19.84 6.86 19.66
N HIS A 86 19.21 7.62 20.56
CA HIS A 86 19.63 8.99 20.88
C HIS A 86 21.08 9.08 21.38
N ARG A 87 21.57 8.08 22.11
CA ARG A 87 22.98 8.06 22.57
C ARG A 87 23.98 7.75 21.46
N HIS A 88 23.55 7.09 20.38
CA HIS A 88 24.45 6.51 19.38
C HIS A 88 24.31 7.11 17.98
N LEU A 89 23.22 7.81 17.66
CA LEU A 89 23.03 8.42 16.34
C LEU A 89 23.97 9.62 16.09
N ASP A 90 24.51 10.24 17.15
CA ASP A 90 25.52 11.30 17.06
C ASP A 90 26.95 10.80 17.33
N ALA A 91 27.13 9.50 17.55
CA ALA A 91 28.46 8.94 17.71
C ALA A 91 29.14 8.91 16.33
N PRO A 92 30.39 9.39 16.18
CA PRO A 92 31.14 9.13 14.96
C PRO A 92 31.19 7.62 14.73
N PRO A 93 31.15 7.15 13.45
CA PRO A 93 31.27 5.73 13.18
C PRO A 93 32.51 5.19 13.92
N PRO A 94 32.46 3.95 14.46
CA PRO A 94 33.65 3.35 15.05
C PRO A 94 34.77 3.42 14.01
N ASP A 95 35.95 3.85 14.46
CA ASP A 95 37.11 4.03 13.60
C ASP A 95 37.53 2.68 13.00
N GLU A 96 37.01 2.36 11.81
CA GLU A 96 37.27 1.09 11.10
C GLU A 96 38.75 0.94 10.72
N ASP A 97 39.54 2.01 10.78
CA ASP A 97 40.98 2.02 10.49
C ASP A 97 41.88 1.76 11.70
N ALA A 98 41.34 1.67 12.93
CA ALA A 98 42.13 1.35 14.12
C ALA A 98 42.41 -0.16 14.32
N ALA A 99 41.85 -1.02 13.47
CA ALA A 99 41.90 -2.48 13.60
C ALA A 99 42.84 -3.20 12.61
N ALA A 100 43.73 -2.48 11.91
CA ALA A 100 44.78 -3.10 11.11
C ALA A 100 46.10 -3.18 11.92
N PRO A 101 46.42 -4.29 12.61
CA PRO A 101 47.79 -4.53 13.04
C PRO A 101 48.68 -4.80 11.81
N SER A 102 49.88 -4.22 11.86
CA SER A 102 50.93 -4.24 10.83
C SER A 102 51.34 -5.63 10.34
#